data_AF-A0A3D2GV45-F1
#
_entry.id   AF-A0A3D2GV45-F1
#
_cell.length_a   1.000
_cell.length_b   1.000
_cell.length_c   1.000
_cell.angle_alpha   90.00
_cell.angle_beta   90.00
_cell.angle_gamma   90.00
#
_symmetry.space_group_name_H-M   'P 1'
#
loop_
_entity.id
_entity.type
_entity.pdbx_description
1 polymer ?
#
loop_
_entity_poly.entity_id
_entity_poly.type
_entity_poly.pdbx_seq_one_letter_code
_entity_poly.pdbx_strand_id
1 'polypeptide(L)'
;MCGIAGFTGRYDDAAGILSRMLDSIAYRGPDMRGERVEPHMAFGWLRLAIIAPEGGYQPRHDEASGDCLIFNGEIYDYQNVARQ
;
A
#
# COMPACT_ATOMS: atom_id res chain seq x y z
N MET A 1 -2.53 11.16 -6.94
CA MET A 1 -3.25 10.16 -6.11
C MET A 1 -2.44 8.88 -6.09
N CYS A 2 -2.17 8.29 -4.93
CA CYS A 2 -1.49 6.99 -4.74
C CYS A 2 -2.02 5.85 -5.63
N GLY A 3 -1.34 4.71 -5.62
CA GLY A 3 -1.74 3.47 -6.28
C GLY A 3 -1.63 2.26 -5.36
N ILE A 4 -2.49 1.26 -5.56
CA ILE A 4 -2.43 -0.05 -4.89
C ILE A 4 -2.62 -1.14 -5.94
N ALA A 5 -1.93 -2.26 -5.77
CA ALA A 5 -2.08 -3.45 -6.59
C ALA A 5 -1.88 -4.69 -5.72
N GLY A 6 -2.55 -5.80 -6.04
CA GLY A 6 -2.35 -7.05 -5.33
C GLY A 6 -3.27 -8.16 -5.81
N PHE A 7 -2.96 -9.37 -5.39
CA PHE A 7 -3.72 -10.59 -5.70
C PHE A 7 -3.55 -11.62 -4.58
N THR A 8 -4.50 -12.54 -4.48
CA THR A 8 -4.46 -13.70 -3.58
C THR A 8 -4.22 -14.98 -4.38
N GLY A 9 -3.71 -16.02 -3.72
CA GLY A 9 -3.33 -17.28 -4.33
C GLY A 9 -1.81 -17.50 -4.38
N ARG A 10 -1.41 -18.68 -4.86
CA ARG A 10 0.00 -19.06 -5.03
C ARG A 10 0.37 -19.03 -6.50
N TYR A 11 1.40 -18.26 -6.82
CA TYR A 11 1.93 -18.12 -8.17
C TYR A 11 3.45 -18.26 -8.13
N ASP A 12 4.02 -18.92 -9.13
CA ASP A 12 5.47 -19.17 -9.18
C ASP A 12 6.29 -17.87 -9.27
N ASP A 13 5.80 -16.88 -10.02
CA ASP A 13 6.43 -15.55 -10.17
C ASP A 13 5.56 -14.45 -9.52
N ALA A 14 5.12 -14.66 -8.28
CA ALA A 14 4.28 -13.67 -7.59
C ALA A 14 4.95 -12.27 -7.54
N ALA A 15 6.26 -12.21 -7.30
CA ALA A 15 7.02 -10.97 -7.27
C ALA A 15 7.04 -10.26 -8.64
N GLY A 16 7.36 -10.96 -9.72
CA GLY A 16 7.40 -10.36 -11.05
C GLY A 16 6.02 -9.94 -11.55
N ILE A 17 4.97 -10.70 -11.24
CA ILE A 17 3.58 -10.31 -11.53
C ILE A 17 3.24 -9.01 -10.81
N LEU A 18 3.51 -8.93 -9.49
CA LEU A 18 3.22 -7.74 -8.70
C LEU A 18 3.98 -6.52 -9.21
N SER A 19 5.28 -6.64 -9.51
CA SER A 19 6.08 -5.55 -10.06
C SER A 19 5.47 -5.00 -11.34
N ARG A 20 5.08 -5.87 -12.29
CA ARG A 20 4.46 -5.44 -13.56
C ARG A 20 3.11 -4.73 -13.34
N MET A 21 2.33 -5.19 -12.36
CA MET A 21 1.08 -4.51 -11.99
C MET A 21 1.37 -3.09 -11.48
N LEU A 22 2.37 -2.92 -10.61
CA LEU A 22 2.75 -1.60 -10.10
C LEU A 22 3.35 -0.70 -11.18
N ASP A 23 4.19 -1.23 -12.06
CA ASP A 23 4.79 -0.48 -13.16
C ASP A 23 3.71 0.13 -14.08
N SER A 24 2.62 -0.60 -14.32
CA SER A 24 1.48 -0.11 -15.13
C SER A 24 0.78 1.12 -14.55
N ILE A 25 0.94 1.37 -13.24
CA ILE A 25 0.35 2.50 -12.52
C ILE A 25 1.40 3.39 -11.84
N ALA A 26 2.68 3.28 -12.22
CA ALA A 26 3.81 3.97 -11.58
C ALA A 26 3.61 5.50 -11.45
N TYR A 27 2.97 6.11 -12.45
CA TYR A 27 2.67 7.55 -12.50
C TYR A 27 1.79 8.06 -11.34
N ARG A 28 1.13 7.16 -10.59
CA ARG A 28 0.22 7.53 -9.50
C ARG A 28 0.96 7.94 -8.22
N GLY A 29 2.14 7.40 -7.96
CA GLY A 29 2.85 7.64 -6.70
C GLY A 29 4.36 7.74 -6.89
N PRO A 30 4.88 8.92 -7.29
CA PRO A 30 6.30 9.11 -7.60
C PRO A 30 7.21 9.14 -6.35
N ASP A 31 6.65 9.31 -5.15
CA ASP A 31 7.46 9.58 -3.95
C ASP A 31 7.95 8.30 -3.27
N MET A 32 7.21 7.19 -3.40
CA MET A 32 7.57 5.92 -2.78
C MET A 32 6.88 4.75 -3.45
N ARG A 33 7.58 3.63 -3.49
CA ARG A 33 7.09 2.31 -3.91
C ARG A 33 7.39 1.29 -2.82
N GLY A 34 6.46 0.36 -2.61
CA GLY A 34 6.71 -0.80 -1.76
C GLY A 34 5.90 -2.00 -2.20
N GLU A 35 6.41 -3.18 -1.87
CA GLU A 35 5.91 -4.48 -2.30
C GLU A 35 6.04 -5.46 -1.14
N ARG A 36 5.08 -6.37 -1.04
CA ARG A 36 5.08 -7.48 -0.10
C ARG A 36 4.54 -8.74 -0.77
N VAL A 37 5.31 -9.81 -0.71
CA VAL A 37 4.97 -11.12 -1.25
C VAL A 37 4.95 -12.11 -0.10
N GLU A 38 3.84 -12.82 0.03
CA GLU A 38 3.55 -13.82 1.05
C GLU A 38 3.15 -15.15 0.38
N PRO A 39 3.13 -16.28 1.11
CA PRO A 39 2.83 -17.59 0.50
C PRO A 39 1.51 -17.68 -0.27
N HIS A 40 0.51 -16.88 0.10
CA HIS A 40 -0.84 -16.92 -0.46
C HIS A 40 -1.38 -15.55 -0.90
N MET A 41 -0.55 -14.52 -0.92
CA MET A 41 -0.93 -13.20 -1.40
C MET A 41 0.28 -12.36 -1.78
N ALA A 42 0.09 -11.40 -2.66
CA ALA A 42 1.07 -10.36 -2.93
C ALA A 42 0.34 -9.02 -3.06
N PHE A 43 0.92 -7.97 -2.50
CA PHE A 43 0.37 -6.62 -2.61
C PHE A 43 1.47 -5.57 -2.60
N GLY A 44 1.18 -4.41 -3.17
CA GLY A 44 2.11 -3.31 -3.25
C GLY A 44 1.38 -1.98 -3.36
N TRP A 45 2.13 -0.92 -3.14
CA TRP A 45 1.61 0.45 -3.10
C TRP A 45 2.60 1.42 -3.72
N LEU A 46 2.04 2.50 -4.25
CA LEU A 46 2.74 3.67 -4.76
C LEU A 46 2.20 4.89 -4.03
N ARG A 47 3.07 5.74 -3.51
CA ARG A 47 2.66 6.88 -2.68
C ARG A 47 2.88 8.21 -3.39
N LEU A 48 1.86 9.06 -3.33
CA LEU A 48 1.99 10.51 -3.50
C LEU A 48 1.85 11.14 -2.11
N ALA A 49 2.89 11.78 -1.62
CA ALA A 49 3.02 12.32 -0.28
C ALA A 49 2.35 13.69 -0.16
N ILE A 50 1.03 13.69 0.09
CA ILE A 50 0.24 14.93 0.30
C ILE A 50 0.12 15.25 1.79
N ILE A 51 -0.40 14.31 2.59
CA ILE A 51 -0.55 14.43 4.04
C ILE A 51 0.53 13.57 4.73
N ALA A 52 1.12 14.13 5.79
CA ALA A 52 2.18 13.50 6.60
C ALA A 52 3.36 12.99 5.74
N PRO A 53 4.06 13.84 4.98
CA PRO A 53 5.11 13.42 4.04
C PRO A 53 6.19 12.54 4.68
N GLU A 54 6.60 12.85 5.92
CA GLU A 54 7.65 12.16 6.67
C GLU A 54 7.13 11.06 7.64
N GLY A 55 5.82 10.85 7.76
CA GLY A 55 5.24 9.91 8.73
C GLY A 55 4.13 9.01 8.18
N GLY A 56 3.67 9.28 6.97
CA GLY A 56 2.61 8.54 6.28
C GLY A 56 3.14 7.34 5.48
N TYR A 57 4.20 6.69 5.96
CA TYR A 57 4.74 5.48 5.34
C TYR A 57 3.69 4.38 5.31
N GLN A 58 3.73 3.58 4.24
CA GLN A 58 2.91 2.39 4.08
C GLN A 58 3.85 1.19 3.84
N PRO A 59 3.45 -0.03 4.25
CA PRO A 59 2.18 -0.36 4.87
C PRO A 59 2.13 0.07 6.35
N ARG A 60 0.93 0.21 6.89
CA ARG A 60 0.74 0.41 8.34
C ARG A 60 0.50 -0.95 8.98
N HIS A 61 1.29 -1.25 9.99
CA HIS A 61 1.16 -2.47 10.79
C HIS A 61 0.59 -2.13 12.15
N ASP A 62 -0.37 -2.93 12.60
CA ASP A 62 -0.78 -2.97 14.00
C ASP A 62 -0.18 -4.22 14.63
N GLU A 63 0.74 -4.02 15.58
CA GLU A 63 1.45 -5.11 16.26
C GLU A 63 0.53 -5.93 17.18
N ALA A 64 -0.57 -5.36 17.67
CA ALA A 64 -1.47 -6.04 18.59
C ALA A 64 -2.43 -6.99 17.86
N SER A 65 -2.99 -6.55 16.73
CA SER A 65 -3.89 -7.37 15.90
C SER A 65 -3.14 -8.22 14.87
N GLY A 66 -1.95 -7.80 14.46
CA GLY A 66 -1.23 -8.37 13.32
C GLY A 66 -1.73 -7.83 11.97
N ASP A 67 -2.65 -6.87 11.97
CA ASP A 67 -3.24 -6.33 10.75
C ASP A 67 -2.23 -5.48 9.96
N CYS A 68 -2.41 -5.50 8.63
CA CYS A 68 -1.60 -4.74 7.69
C CYS A 68 -2.51 -3.95 6.75
N LEU A 69 -2.32 -2.62 6.69
CA LEU A 69 -3.12 -1.72 5.89
C LEU A 69 -2.28 -0.99 4.84
N ILE A 70 -2.76 -1.03 3.60
CA ILE A 70 -2.40 -0.10 2.53
C ILE A 70 -3.65 0.68 2.12
N PHE A 71 -3.49 1.93 1.73
CA PHE A 71 -4.61 2.83 1.47
C PHE A 71 -4.30 3.80 0.33
N ASN A 72 -5.25 3.90 -0.62
CA ASN A 72 -5.29 4.95 -1.62
C ASN A 72 -6.58 5.75 -1.46
N GLY A 73 -6.46 6.98 -0.96
CA GLY A 73 -7.56 7.92 -0.81
C GLY A 73 -7.21 9.00 0.21
N GLU A 74 -8.22 9.72 0.66
CA GLU A 74 -8.13 10.73 1.71
C GLU A 74 -9.28 10.52 2.69
N ILE A 75 -8.97 10.42 3.98
CA ILE A 75 -9.99 10.41 5.05
C ILE A 75 -10.07 11.84 5.56
N TYR A 76 -11.02 12.62 5.06
CA TYR A 76 -11.11 14.04 5.38
C TYR A 76 -11.28 14.33 6.87
N ASP A 77 -12.09 13.51 7.55
CA ASP A 77 -12.39 13.68 8.98
C ASP A 77 -11.51 12.84 9.91
N TYR A 78 -10.27 12.51 9.47
CA TYR A 78 -9.40 11.59 10.22
C TYR A 78 -9.08 12.05 11.65
N GLN A 79 -9.09 13.35 11.91
CA GLN A 79 -8.83 13.91 13.23
C GLN A 79 -9.96 13.62 14.23
N ASN A 80 -11.21 13.56 13.77
CA ASN A 80 -12.33 13.18 14.62
C ASN A 80 -12.42 11.67 14.77
N VAL A 81 -12.23 10.93 13.69
CA VAL A 81 -12.19 9.46 13.71
C VAL A 81 -11.10 8.95 14.65
N ALA A 82 -9.90 9.55 14.64
CA ALA A 82 -8.80 9.14 15.51
C ALA A 82 -9.00 9.45 17.01
N ARG A 83 -10.05 10.20 17.37
CA ARG A 83 -10.40 10.54 18.76
C ARG A 83 -11.54 9.68 19.32
N GLN A 84 -12.17 8.86 18.48
CA GLN A 84 -13.19 7.89 18.89
C GLN A 84 -12.50 6.64 19.43
#